data_AF-A0A1H2VTH9-F1
#
_entry.id   AF-A0A1H2VTH9-F1
#
_cell.length_a   1.000
_cell.length_b   1.000
_cell.length_c   1.000
_cell.angle_alpha   90.00
_cell.angle_beta   90.00
_cell.angle_gamma   90.00
#
_symmetry.space_group_name_H-M   'P 1'
#
loop_
_entity.id
_entity.type
_entity.pdbx_description
1 polymer ?
#
loop_
_entity_poly.entity_id
_entity_poly.type
_entity_poly.pdbx_seq_one_letter_code
_entity_poly.pdbx_strand_id
1 'polypeptide(L)' 'MADNHDAPHFEPGKMDIKEQEKTFEGFLRVITIGSVLSIATLIFMALVNS' A
#
# COMPACT_ATOMS: atom_id res chain seq x y z
N MET A 1 -23.90 -24.38 29.13
CA MET A 1 -23.01 -23.70 28.17
C MET A 1 -22.95 -24.57 26.94
N ALA A 2 -23.42 -24.10 25.79
CA ALA A 2 -23.21 -24.80 24.53
C ALA A 2 -21.77 -24.54 24.06
N ASP A 3 -21.01 -25.60 23.92
CA ASP A 3 -19.68 -25.69 23.34
C ASP A 3 -19.79 -25.50 21.82
N ASN A 4 -19.52 -24.29 21.34
CA ASN A 4 -19.40 -23.99 19.92
C ASN A 4 -18.08 -24.60 19.39
N HIS A 5 -18.08 -25.91 19.14
CA HIS A 5 -16.94 -26.71 18.68
C HIS A 5 -16.70 -26.67 17.16
N ASP A 6 -17.15 -25.60 16.48
CA ASP A 6 -16.97 -25.40 15.03
C ASP A 6 -16.29 -24.06 14.69
N ALA A 7 -15.47 -23.52 15.59
CA ALA A 7 -14.64 -22.36 15.26
C ALA A 7 -13.51 -22.83 14.32
N PRO A 8 -13.36 -22.28 13.11
CA PRO A 8 -12.24 -22.62 12.25
C PRO A 8 -10.93 -22.34 13.01
N HIS A 9 -10.09 -23.37 13.14
CA HIS A 9 -8.80 -23.26 13.79
C HIS A 9 -7.94 -22.23 13.04
N PHE A 10 -7.82 -21.02 13.59
CA PHE A 10 -7.00 -19.96 13.04
C PHE A 10 -5.54 -20.16 13.45
N GLU A 11 -4.65 -20.37 12.47
CA GLU A 11 -3.21 -20.37 12.67
C GLU A 11 -2.64 -18.96 12.37
N PRO A 12 -2.08 -18.25 13.37
CA PRO A 12 -1.46 -16.95 13.15
C PRO A 12 -0.35 -17.03 12.10
N GLY A 13 -0.33 -16.07 11.17
CA GLY A 13 0.71 -15.97 10.12
C GLY A 13 0.51 -16.90 8.92
N LYS A 14 -0.51 -17.77 8.93
CA LYS A 14 -0.90 -18.61 7.78
C LYS A 14 -2.00 -18.00 6.91
N MET A 15 -2.45 -16.79 7.25
CA MET A 15 -3.44 -16.05 6.46
C MET A 15 -2.88 -15.75 5.06
N ASP A 16 -3.70 -15.93 4.01
CA ASP A 16 -3.32 -15.48 2.66
C ASP A 16 -3.25 -13.94 2.64
N ILE A 17 -2.09 -13.41 2.26
CA ILE A 17 -1.80 -11.98 2.23
C ILE A 17 -1.59 -11.42 0.82
N LYS A 18 -1.92 -12.17 -0.24
CA LYS A 18 -1.67 -11.75 -1.64
C LYS A 18 -2.33 -10.41 -1.99
N GLU A 19 -3.51 -10.13 -1.43
CA GLU A 19 -4.20 -8.86 -1.68
C GLU A 19 -3.47 -7.67 -1.07
N GLN A 20 -2.92 -7.85 0.13
CA GLN A 20 -2.15 -6.84 0.86
C GLN A 20 -0.81 -6.58 0.16
N GLU A 21 -0.13 -7.63 -0.31
CA GLU A 21 1.09 -7.50 -1.12
C GLU A 21 0.84 -6.70 -2.40
N LYS A 22 -0.20 -7.06 -3.17
CA LYS A 22 -0.59 -6.33 -4.38
C LYS A 22 -0.95 -4.87 -4.09
N THR A 23 -1.62 -4.62 -2.97
CA THR A 23 -1.98 -3.26 -2.54
C THR A 23 -0.74 -2.46 -2.21
N PHE A 24 0.24 -3.07 -1.53
CA PHE A 24 1.50 -2.43 -1.18
C PHE A 24 2.34 -2.09 -2.42
N GLU A 25 2.44 -3.00 -3.39
CA GLU A 25 3.09 -2.73 -4.68
C GLU A 25 2.40 -1.57 -5.42
N GLY A 26 1.07 -1.57 -5.45
CA GLY A 26 0.28 -0.48 -6.03
C GLY A 26 0.54 0.86 -5.34
N PHE A 27 0.58 0.85 -4.01
CA PHE A 27 0.88 2.02 -3.19
C PHE A 27 2.28 2.59 -3.48
N LEU A 28 3.30 1.74 -3.54
CA LEU A 28 4.67 2.17 -3.86
C LEU A 28 4.75 2.83 -5.24
N ARG A 29 4.05 2.28 -6.23
CA ARG A 29 3.99 2.87 -7.58
C ARG A 29 3.35 4.26 -7.56
N VAL A 30 2.23 4.42 -6.85
CA VAL A 30 1.53 5.71 -6.74
C VAL A 30 2.41 6.74 -6.05
N ILE A 31 3.05 6.39 -4.93
CA ILE A 31 3.95 7.30 -4.21
C ILE A 31 5.15 7.68 -5.06
N THR A 32 5.76 6.72 -5.77
CA THR A 32 6.91 7.00 -6.63
C THR A 32 6.55 8.04 -7.69
N ILE A 33 5.42 7.87 -8.37
CA ILE A 33 4.94 8.83 -9.37
C ILE A 33 4.63 10.18 -8.72
N GLY A 34 3.95 10.19 -7.58
CA GLY A 34 3.63 11.41 -6.84
C GLY A 34 4.88 12.19 -6.42
N SER A 35 5.93 11.48 -5.95
CA SER A 35 7.22 12.07 -5.58
C SER A 35 7.92 12.70 -6.78
N VAL A 36 8.01 11.97 -7.90
CA VAL A 36 8.62 12.47 -9.15
C VAL A 36 7.86 13.70 -9.66
N LEU A 37 6.52 13.68 -9.69
CA LEU A 37 5.72 14.82 -10.11
C LEU A 37 5.89 16.04 -9.20
N SER A 38 5.98 15.82 -7.88
CA SER A 38 6.21 16.89 -6.91
C SER A 38 7.55 17.58 -7.18
N ILE A 39 8.63 16.80 -7.35
CA ILE A 39 9.96 17.34 -7.65
C ILE A 39 9.97 18.05 -9.01
N ALA A 40 9.39 17.44 -10.05
CA ALA A 40 9.31 18.03 -11.38
C ALA A 40 8.56 19.37 -11.37
N THR A 41 7.48 19.46 -10.61
CA THR A 41 6.70 20.70 -10.44
C THR A 41 7.53 21.79 -9.77
N LEU A 42 8.27 21.45 -8.70
CA LEU A 42 9.15 22.40 -8.02
C LEU A 42 10.26 22.93 -8.94
N ILE A 43 10.89 22.05 -9.72
CA ILE A 43 11.91 22.44 -10.70
C ILE A 43 11.31 23.33 -11.79
N PHE A 44 10.15 22.95 -12.34
CA PHE A 44 9.46 23.74 -13.35
C PHE A 44 9.09 25.13 -12.83
N MET A 45 8.54 25.22 -11.62
CA MET A 45 8.20 26.50 -10.98
C MET A 45 9.44 27.37 -10.80
N ALA A 46 10.57 26.77 -10.37
CA ALA A 46 11.83 27.48 -10.22
C ALA A 46 12.38 28.02 -11.56
N LEU A 47 12.22 27.27 -12.66
CA LEU A 47 12.67 27.70 -13.99
C LEU A 47 11.76 28.75 -14.63
N VAL A 48 10.44 28.64 -14.46
CA VAL A 48 9.47 29.58 -15.05
C VAL A 48 9.39 30.89 -14.28
N ASN A 49 9.58 30.84 -12.96
CA ASN A 49 9.61 32.00 -12.09
C ASN A 49 11.04 32.51 -11.83
N SER A 50 12.02 32.08 -12.63
CA SER A 50 13.39 32.62 -12.64
C SER A 50 13.44 33.91 -13.45
#